data_AF-A0A1C7MRC2-F1
#
_entry.id   AF-A0A1C7MRC2-F1
#
_cell.length_a   1.000
_cell.length_b   1.000
_cell.length_c   1.000
_cell.angle_alpha   90.00
_cell.angle_beta   90.00
_cell.angle_gamma   90.00
#
_symmetry.space_group_name_H-M   'P 1'
#
loop_
_entity.id
_entity.type
_entity.pdbx_description
1 polymer ?
#
loop_
_entity_poly.entity_id
_entity_poly.type
_entity_poly.pdbx_seq_one_letter_code
_entity_poly.pdbx_strand_id
1 'polypeptide(L)' 'MASRNPGNSLLSPTPTPPRRQRSVPPRGSNRWRPRELDLSQAHEDNIAIGHKAALKNPNVSEEAKEHSAHVLEDLGRA' A
#
# COMPACT_ATOMS: atom_id res chain seq x y z
N MET A 1 -65.08 -11.02 -12.70
CA MET A 1 -64.36 -10.83 -11.42
C MET A 1 -63.97 -12.23 -10.94
N ALA A 2 -62.72 -12.64 -10.71
CA ALA A 2 -61.46 -11.95 -10.52
C ALA A 2 -60.34 -12.65 -11.31
N SER A 3 -59.38 -11.85 -11.79
CA SER A 3 -58.21 -12.26 -12.56
C SER A 3 -57.30 -13.16 -11.71
N ARG A 4 -56.99 -14.36 -12.20
CA ARG A 4 -55.94 -15.21 -11.62
C ARG A 4 -54.60 -14.63 -12.04
N ASN A 5 -53.79 -14.18 -11.09
CA ASN A 5 -52.43 -13.70 -11.34
C ASN A 5 -51.43 -14.84 -11.02
N PRO A 6 -50.84 -15.52 -12.02
CA PRO A 6 -49.90 -16.61 -11.79
C PRO A 6 -48.48 -16.03 -11.87
N GLY A 7 -47.90 -15.66 -10.74
CA GLY A 7 -46.57 -15.05 -10.83
C GLY A 7 -45.87 -14.63 -9.57
N ASN A 8 -46.31 -15.06 -8.38
CA ASN A 8 -45.51 -14.83 -7.18
C ASN A 8 -44.64 -16.06 -6.90
N SER A 9 -43.62 -16.25 -7.74
CA SER A 9 -42.54 -17.20 -7.49
C SER A 9 -41.83 -16.76 -6.22
N LEU A 10 -42.04 -17.51 -5.14
CA LEU A 10 -41.36 -17.35 -3.86
C LEU A 10 -39.86 -17.63 -4.05
N LEU A 11 -39.09 -16.62 -4.51
CA LEU A 11 -37.65 -16.62 -4.32
C LEU A 11 -37.42 -16.44 -2.81
N SER A 12 -37.15 -17.53 -2.10
CA SER A 12 -36.61 -17.46 -0.75
C SER A 12 -35.34 -16.60 -0.79
N PRO A 13 -35.18 -15.58 0.08
CA PRO A 13 -33.94 -14.84 0.13
C PRO A 13 -32.82 -15.82 0.49
N THR A 14 -31.80 -15.92 -0.36
CA THR A 14 -30.59 -16.68 -0.04
C THR A 14 -29.99 -16.13 1.24
N PRO A 15 -29.71 -16.96 2.26
CA PRO A 15 -29.12 -16.47 3.49
C PRO A 15 -27.72 -15.91 3.20
N THR A 16 -27.52 -14.63 3.48
CA THR A 16 -26.20 -14.00 3.39
C THR A 16 -25.25 -14.74 4.33
N PRO A 17 -24.10 -15.25 3.87
CA PRO A 17 -23.15 -15.91 4.75
C PRO A 17 -22.69 -14.92 5.84
N PRO A 18 -22.49 -15.38 7.08
CA PRO A 18 -22.03 -14.50 8.15
C PRO A 18 -20.71 -13.85 7.72
N ARG A 19 -20.60 -12.54 7.94
CA ARG A 19 -19.38 -11.77 7.68
C ARG A 19 -18.25 -12.46 8.41
N ARG A 20 -17.35 -13.12 7.67
CA ARG A 20 -16.23 -13.89 8.21
C ARG A 20 -15.45 -12.96 9.13
N GLN A 21 -15.59 -13.15 10.45
CA GLN A 21 -14.85 -12.35 11.41
C GLN A 21 -13.38 -12.67 11.20
N ARG A 22 -12.65 -11.78 10.54
CA ARG A 22 -11.19 -11.86 10.53
C ARG A 22 -10.77 -11.65 11.97
N SER A 23 -10.32 -12.71 12.62
CA SER A 23 -9.82 -12.68 13.99
C SER A 23 -8.72 -11.62 14.06
N VAL A 24 -9.00 -10.51 14.73
CA VAL A 24 -7.97 -9.51 15.03
C VAL A 24 -6.99 -10.20 15.97
N PRO A 25 -5.70 -10.30 15.61
CA PRO A 25 -4.79 -11.02 16.47
C PRO A 25 -4.54 -10.21 17.76
N PRO A 26 -4.23 -10.88 18.88
CA PRO A 26 -4.06 -10.21 20.16
C PRO A 26 -2.93 -9.17 20.10
N ARG A 27 -3.09 -8.07 20.85
CA ARG A 27 -2.02 -7.07 21.04
C ARG A 27 -0.78 -7.79 21.59
N GLY A 28 0.34 -7.69 20.89
CA GLY A 28 1.59 -8.41 21.20
C GLY A 28 1.91 -9.59 20.29
N SER A 29 1.04 -9.91 19.32
CA SER A 29 1.37 -10.91 18.29
C SER A 29 2.34 -10.35 17.25
N ASN A 30 3.45 -11.06 17.01
CA ASN A 30 4.48 -10.70 16.03
C ASN A 30 4.03 -10.86 14.56
N ARG A 31 2.74 -11.12 14.31
CA ARG A 31 2.16 -11.32 12.98
C ARG A 31 2.10 -10.02 12.16
N TRP A 32 2.15 -8.86 12.82
CA TRP A 32 2.17 -7.54 12.20
C TRP A 32 3.38 -6.69 12.62
N ARG A 33 4.37 -7.29 13.28
CA ARG A 33 5.67 -6.64 13.36
C ARG A 33 6.37 -6.91 12.03
N PRO A 34 6.72 -5.87 11.24
CA PRO A 34 7.72 -6.07 10.21
C PRO A 34 8.87 -6.82 10.89
N ARG A 35 9.42 -7.89 10.28
CA ARG A 35 10.73 -8.44 10.68
C ARG A 35 11.60 -7.22 10.98
N GLU A 36 12.34 -7.19 12.08
CA GLU A 36 13.29 -6.10 12.40
C GLU A 36 14.03 -5.73 11.13
N LEU A 37 13.46 -4.75 10.43
CA LEU A 37 13.96 -4.22 9.20
C LEU A 37 14.98 -3.28 9.75
N ASP A 38 16.23 -3.46 9.37
CA ASP A 38 17.25 -2.48 9.66
C ASP A 38 16.72 -1.13 9.13
N LEU A 39 16.19 -0.32 10.06
CA LEU A 39 15.50 0.91 9.73
C LEU A 39 16.48 1.90 9.11
N SER A 40 17.78 1.74 9.40
CA SER A 40 18.84 2.50 8.77
C SER A 40 18.98 2.17 7.29
N GLN A 41 19.07 0.87 6.94
CA GLN A 41 19.18 0.46 5.54
C GLN A 41 17.95 0.84 4.72
N ALA A 42 16.75 0.65 5.28
CA ALA A 42 15.51 1.06 4.63
C ALA A 42 15.42 2.59 4.48
N HIS A 43 15.98 3.36 5.42
CA HIS A 43 16.02 4.81 5.34
C HIS A 43 16.96 5.28 4.22
N GLU A 44 18.16 4.72 4.12
CA GLU A 44 19.12 4.99 3.05
C GLU A 44 18.55 4.67 1.66
N ASP A 45 17.88 3.52 1.52
CA ASP A 45 17.23 3.13 0.27
C ASP A 45 16.18 4.15 -0.17
N ASN A 46 15.36 4.62 0.77
CA ASN A 46 14.33 5.63 0.50
C ASN A 46 14.94 6.99 0.12
N ILE A 47 16.03 7.40 0.76
CA ILE A 47 16.78 8.62 0.42
C ILE A 47 17.31 8.53 -1.01
N ALA A 48 17.96 7.41 -1.37
CA ALA A 48 18.49 7.22 -2.72
C ALA A 48 17.37 7.25 -3.79
N ILE A 49 16.21 6.66 -3.50
CA ILE A 49 15.06 6.73 -4.41
C ILE A 49 14.57 8.18 -4.58
N GLY A 50 14.52 8.95 -3.48
CA GLY A 50 14.13 10.36 -3.49
C GLY A 50 15.05 11.22 -4.36
N HIS A 51 16.37 11.09 -4.19
CA HIS A 51 17.34 11.82 -5.01
C HIS A 51 17.30 11.40 -6.48
N LYS A 52 17.10 10.11 -6.78
CA LYS A 52 16.88 9.64 -8.16
C LYS A 52 15.63 10.24 -8.79
N ALA A 53 14.57 10.45 -8.02
CA ALA A 53 13.36 11.11 -8.49
C ALA A 53 13.61 12.61 -8.74
N ALA A 54 14.38 13.27 -7.86
CA ALA A 54 14.73 14.69 -8.01
C ALA A 54 15.51 14.96 -9.31
N LEU A 55 16.45 14.08 -9.68
CA LEU A 55 17.21 14.17 -10.93
C LEU A 55 16.33 14.16 -12.18
N LYS A 56 15.22 13.42 -12.16
CA LYS A 56 14.29 13.28 -13.30
C LYS A 56 13.21 14.36 -13.32
N ASN A 57 13.04 15.11 -12.24
CA ASN A 57 11.98 16.09 -12.13
C ASN A 57 12.38 17.39 -12.86
N PRO A 58 11.67 17.81 -13.92
CA PRO A 58 11.99 19.04 -14.65
C PRO A 58 11.76 20.32 -13.82
N ASN A 59 11.03 20.24 -12.70
CA ASN A 59 10.77 21.37 -11.81
C ASN A 59 11.87 21.57 -10.74
N VAL A 60 12.88 20.71 -10.71
CA VAL A 60 14.03 20.84 -9.80
C VAL A 60 15.13 21.63 -10.52
N SER A 61 15.77 22.57 -9.81
CA SER A 61 16.88 23.35 -10.35
C SER A 61 18.09 22.47 -10.65
N GLU A 62 18.93 22.90 -11.59
CA GLU A 62 20.14 22.16 -11.97
C GLU A 62 21.10 21.99 -10.78
N GLU A 63 21.28 23.03 -9.96
CA GLU A 63 22.10 22.96 -8.73
C GLU A 63 21.61 21.90 -7.74
N ALA A 64 20.28 21.75 -7.60
CA ALA A 64 19.69 20.74 -6.73
C ALA A 64 19.82 19.32 -7.32
N LYS A 65 19.86 19.20 -8.65
CA LYS A 65 20.15 17.94 -9.33
C LYS A 65 21.61 17.54 -9.14
N GLU A 66 22.56 18.44 -9.33
CA GLU A 66 23.98 18.18 -9.06
C GLU A 66 24.22 17.73 -7.62
N HIS A 67 23.62 18.43 -6.66
CA HIS A 67 23.68 18.01 -5.25
C HIS A 67 23.09 16.61 -5.04
N SER A 68 21.93 16.32 -5.65
CA SER A 68 21.31 14.99 -5.56
C SER A 68 22.16 13.89 -6.21
N ALA A 69 22.89 14.18 -7.29
CA ALA A 69 23.80 13.24 -7.92
C ALA A 69 25.00 12.93 -7.00
N HIS A 70 25.60 13.95 -6.38
CA HIS A 70 26.69 13.76 -5.43
C HIS A 70 26.28 12.93 -4.21
N VAL A 71 25.09 13.18 -3.66
CA VAL A 71 24.57 12.39 -2.52
C VAL A 71 24.38 10.92 -2.91
N LEU A 72 23.92 10.63 -4.13
CA LEU A 72 23.80 9.25 -4.62
C LEU A 72 25.15 8.56 -4.80
N GLU A 73 26.18 9.29 -5.20
CA GLU A 73 27.55 8.78 -5.36
C GLU A 73 28.19 8.46 -4.00
N ASP A 74 28.02 9.35 -3.01
CA ASP A 74 28.49 9.14 -1.63
C ASP A 74 27.82 7.94 -0.95
N LEU A 75 26.51 7.74 -1.21
CA LEU A 75 25.76 6.56 -0.77
C LEU A 75 26.15 5.27 -1.52
N GLY A 76 26.98 5.34 -2.57
CA GLY A 76 27.33 4.19 -3.42
C GLY A 76 26.14 3.65 -4.24
N ARG A 77 25.16 4.51 -4.55
CA ARG A 77 23.91 4.18 -5.26
C ARG A 77 23.74 4.92 -6.60
N ALA A 78 24.77 5.65 -7.05
CA ALA A 78 24.83 6.36 -8.34
C ALA A 78 24.56 5.43 -9.52
#